data_AF-A0A9D9HN03-F1
#
_entry.id   AF-A0A9D9HN03-F1
#
_cell.length_a   1.000
_cell.length_b   1.000
_cell.length_c   1.000
_cell.angle_alpha   90.00
_cell.angle_beta   90.00
_cell.angle_gamma   90.00
#
_symmetry.space_group_name_H-M   'P 1'
#
loop_
_entity.id
_entity.type
_entity.pdbx_description
1 polymer ?
#
loop_
_entity_poly.entity_id
_entity_poly.type
_entity_poly.pdbx_seq_one_letter_code
_entity_poly.pdbx_strand_id
1 'polypeptide(L)' 'FNRLTGRCGHVWKCRFWSKIIDKIEQFKAVFDYISFNPVKAGLAGTPEEYPFCGNFHLANNIPGIITPFWEIEFMYS' A
#
# COMPACT_ATOMS: atom_id res chain seq x y z
N PHE A 1 9.51 -12.83 -14.94
CA PHE A 1 8.30 -12.13 -15.40
C PHE A 1 8.27 -11.99 -16.93
N ASN A 2 9.07 -11.13 -17.55
CA ASN A 2 9.00 -10.84 -19.00
C ASN A 2 8.99 -12.05 -19.93
N ARG A 3 9.92 -13.00 -19.72
CA ARG A 3 9.96 -14.25 -20.51
C ARG A 3 8.70 -15.10 -20.33
N LEU A 4 8.15 -15.14 -19.13
CA LEU A 4 6.93 -15.91 -18.81
C LEU A 4 5.67 -15.24 -19.36
N THR A 5 5.68 -13.92 -19.56
CA THR A 5 4.51 -13.15 -20.05
C THR A 5 4.65 -12.68 -21.50
N GLY A 6 5.67 -13.14 -22.23
CA GLY A 6 5.93 -12.72 -23.62
C GLY A 6 6.22 -11.22 -23.82
N ARG A 7 6.65 -10.50 -22.76
CA ARG A 7 6.92 -9.05 -22.81
C ARG A 7 8.40 -8.77 -23.06
N CYS A 8 8.71 -7.71 -23.81
CA CYS A 8 10.07 -7.19 -24.00
C CYS A 8 10.26 -5.83 -23.29
N GLY A 9 11.51 -5.48 -22.93
CA GLY A 9 11.84 -4.24 -22.22
C GLY A 9 12.07 -4.40 -20.69
N HIS A 10 12.27 -3.29 -19.98
CA HIS A 10 12.47 -3.28 -18.53
C HIS A 10 11.13 -3.16 -17.78
N VAL A 11 10.83 -4.12 -16.89
CA VAL A 11 9.65 -4.04 -16.00
C VAL A 11 9.81 -2.92 -14.98
N TRP A 12 11.03 -2.81 -14.43
CA TRP A 12 11.36 -1.85 -13.39
C TRP A 12 12.11 -0.66 -13.99
N LYS A 13 11.87 0.54 -13.48
CA LYS A 13 12.73 1.69 -13.77
C LYS A 13 14.13 1.48 -13.19
N CYS A 14 15.13 2.16 -13.77
CA CYS A 14 16.53 2.03 -13.36
C CYS A 14 16.84 2.51 -11.93
N ARG A 15 15.96 3.30 -11.30
CA ARG A 15 16.13 3.83 -9.93
C ARG A 15 14.80 3.89 -9.20
N PHE A 16 14.87 3.88 -7.87
CA PHE A 16 13.76 4.09 -6.95
C PHE A 16 14.02 5.32 -6.07
N TRP A 17 12.97 5.86 -5.46
CA TRP A 17 13.07 6.90 -4.44
C TRP A 17 12.98 6.27 -3.05
N SER A 18 13.80 6.75 -2.12
CA SER A 18 13.82 6.28 -0.73
C SER A 18 14.06 7.44 0.22
N LYS A 19 13.36 7.44 1.36
CA LYS A 19 13.48 8.42 2.42
C LYS A 19 13.19 7.74 3.76
N ILE A 20 14.03 8.02 4.76
CA ILE A 20 13.81 7.55 6.13
C ILE A 20 12.62 8.34 6.73
N ILE A 21 11.72 7.61 7.37
CA ILE A 21 10.61 8.17 8.15
C ILE A 21 10.97 7.99 9.62
N ASP A 22 11.24 9.09 10.32
CA ASP A 22 11.71 9.08 11.71
C ASP A 22 10.70 9.67 12.70
N LYS A 23 9.59 10.21 12.20
CA LYS A 23 8.54 10.87 12.99
C LYS A 23 7.16 10.39 12.59
N ILE A 24 6.25 10.36 13.57
CA ILE A 24 4.88 9.91 13.36
C ILE A 24 4.11 10.82 12.40
N GLU A 25 4.39 12.13 12.40
CA GLU A 25 3.76 13.08 11.48
C GLU A 25 4.20 12.83 10.04
N GLN A 26 5.46 12.47 9.84
CA GLN A 26 5.96 12.09 8.51
C GLN A 26 5.32 10.79 8.05
N PHE A 27 5.20 9.80 8.94
CA PHE A 27 4.51 8.55 8.64
C PHE A 27 3.07 8.82 8.19
N LYS A 28 2.32 9.62 8.95
CA LYS A 28 0.94 10.00 8.59
C LYS A 28 0.87 10.68 7.23
N ALA A 29 1.72 11.67 6.98
CA ALA A 29 1.73 12.38 5.70
C ALA A 29 2.06 11.46 4.51
N VAL A 30 3.00 10.54 4.68
CA VAL A 30 3.37 9.56 3.64
C VAL A 30 2.26 8.54 3.43
N PHE A 31 1.64 8.07 4.51
CA PHE A 31 0.50 7.17 4.45
C PHE A 31 -0.65 7.81 3.65
N ASP A 32 -1.05 9.04 4.01
CA ASP A 32 -2.09 9.78 3.29
C ASP A 32 -1.72 9.97 1.81
N TYR A 33 -0.48 10.36 1.51
CA TYR A 33 -0.01 10.49 0.14
C TYR A 33 -0.17 9.19 -0.67
N ILE A 34 0.25 8.05 -0.11
CA ILE A 34 0.13 6.75 -0.78
C ILE A 34 -1.34 6.38 -0.96
N SER A 35 -2.16 6.57 0.07
CA SER A 35 -3.58 6.22 0.07
C SER A 35 -4.40 7.01 -0.94
N PHE A 36 -4.06 8.28 -1.19
CA PHE A 36 -4.73 9.11 -2.19
C PHE A 36 -4.15 9.01 -3.61
N ASN A 37 -3.03 8.30 -3.84
CA ASN A 37 -2.47 8.12 -5.19
C ASN A 37 -3.45 7.44 -6.17
N PRO A 38 -4.18 6.37 -5.80
CA PRO A 38 -5.18 5.76 -6.68
C PRO A 38 -6.31 6.73 -7.05
N VAL A 39 -6.76 7.57 -6.10
CA VAL A 39 -7.79 8.59 -6.33
C VAL A 39 -7.27 9.65 -7.29
N LYS A 40 -6.06 10.16 -7.06
CA LYS A 40 -5.40 11.13 -7.95
C LYS A 40 -5.17 10.58 -9.35
N ALA A 41 -4.94 9.27 -9.47
CA ALA A 41 -4.80 8.58 -10.75
C ALA A 41 -6.13 8.24 -11.44
N GLY A 42 -7.27 8.51 -10.80
CA GLY A 42 -8.61 8.20 -11.33
C GLY A 42 -8.97 6.71 -11.27
N LEU A 43 -8.29 5.92 -10.44
CA LEU A 43 -8.52 4.48 -10.30
C LEU A 43 -9.60 4.14 -9.26
N ALA A 44 -9.91 5.07 -8.35
CA ALA A 44 -10.90 4.91 -7.28
C ALA A 44 -11.51 6.28 -6.92
N GLY A 45 -12.73 6.31 -6.38
CA GLY A 45 -13.37 7.52 -5.87
C GLY A 45 -12.87 7.91 -4.49
N THR A 46 -12.54 6.91 -3.67
CA THR A 46 -11.95 7.09 -2.33
C THR A 46 -10.78 6.12 -2.09
N PRO A 47 -9.89 6.38 -1.11
CA PRO A 47 -8.81 5.45 -0.75
C PRO A 47 -9.30 4.05 -0.33
N GLU A 48 -10.46 3.96 0.28
CA GLU A 48 -11.07 2.72 0.80
C GLU A 48 -11.57 1.80 -0.32
N GLU A 49 -11.78 2.32 -1.54
CA GLU A 49 -12.25 1.55 -2.69
C GLU A 49 -11.11 0.84 -3.44
N TYR A 50 -9.84 1.22 -3.21
CA TYR A 50 -8.71 0.64 -3.92
C TYR A 50 -8.14 -0.58 -3.17
N PRO A 51 -8.27 -1.81 -3.71
CA PRO A 51 -7.98 -3.05 -2.97
C PRO A 51 -6.50 -3.24 -2.58
N PHE A 52 -5.60 -2.50 -3.22
CA PHE A 52 -4.15 -2.57 -2.94
C PHE A 52 -3.69 -1.40 -2.05
N CYS A 53 -4.61 -0.83 -1.26
CA CYS A 53 -4.37 0.29 -0.34
C CYS A 53 -4.54 -0.12 1.12
N GLY A 54 -3.79 0.52 2.03
CA GLY A 54 -3.95 0.32 3.47
C GLY A 54 -5.35 0.69 3.98
N ASN A 55 -5.98 1.75 3.43
CA ASN A 55 -7.34 2.15 3.80
C ASN A 55 -8.38 1.07 3.49
N PHE A 56 -8.28 0.39 2.35
CA PHE A 56 -9.14 -0.75 2.02
C PHE A 56 -8.98 -1.87 3.06
N HIS A 57 -7.75 -2.19 3.44
CA HIS A 57 -7.49 -3.24 4.43
C HIS A 57 -8.10 -2.88 5.80
N LEU A 58 -7.91 -1.64 6.26
CA LEU A 58 -8.50 -1.14 7.50
C LEU A 58 -10.03 -1.20 7.48
N ALA A 59 -10.65 -0.74 6.40
CA ALA A 59 -12.11 -0.75 6.24
C ALA A 59 -12.70 -2.17 6.24
N ASN A 60 -11.93 -3.15 5.80
CA ASN A 60 -12.34 -4.56 5.69
C ASN A 60 -11.80 -5.44 6.84
N ASN A 61 -11.19 -4.86 7.88
CA ASN A 61 -10.55 -5.59 8.98
C ASN A 61 -9.55 -6.66 8.50
N ILE A 62 -8.86 -6.37 7.39
CA ILE A 62 -7.79 -7.23 6.87
C ILE A 62 -6.50 -6.84 7.61
N PRO A 63 -5.83 -7.80 8.28
CA PRO A 63 -4.57 -7.52 8.95
C PRO A 63 -3.54 -6.86 8.01
N GLY A 64 -2.81 -5.90 8.56
CA GLY A 64 -1.82 -5.10 7.84
C GLY A 64 -0.77 -4.49 8.77
N ILE A 65 -0.08 -3.45 8.28
CA ILE A 65 1.01 -2.81 9.03
C ILE A 65 0.54 -2.17 10.33
N ILE A 66 -0.73 -1.72 10.38
CA ILE A 66 -1.27 -0.97 11.52
C ILE A 66 -2.04 -1.89 12.49
N THR A 67 -2.38 -3.12 12.10
CA THR A 67 -2.97 -4.07 13.05
C THR A 67 -1.95 -4.47 14.09
N PRO A 68 -2.28 -4.33 15.38
CA PRO A 68 -1.43 -4.81 16.44
C PRO A 68 -1.17 -6.32 16.34
N PHE A 69 0.06 -6.73 16.65
CA PHE A 69 0.47 -8.13 16.55
C PHE A 69 -0.43 -9.09 17.35
N TRP A 70 -0.93 -8.65 18.52
CA TRP A 70 -1.82 -9.47 19.35
C TRP A 70 -3.18 -9.76 18.69
N GLU A 71 -3.67 -8.90 17.80
CA GLU A 71 -4.93 -9.16 17.08
C GLU A 71 -4.79 -10.25 16.01
N ILE A 72 -3.57 -10.48 15.52
CA ILE A 72 -3.29 -11.53 14.53
C ILE A 72 -3.36 -12.90 15.19
N GLU A 73 -2.84 -13.06 16.41
CA GLU A 73 -2.87 -14.35 17.13
C GLU A 73 -4.31 -14.81 17.43
N PHE A 74 -5.22 -13.89 17.75
CA PHE A 74 -6.63 -14.20 18.02
C PHE A 74 -7.46 -14.56 16.78
N MET A 75 -7.05 -14.16 15.57
CA MET A 75 -7.77 -14.51 14.33
C MET A 75 -7.51 -15.94 13.84
N TYR A 76 -6.44 -16.58 14.31
CA TYR A 76 -6.02 -17.93 13.91
C TYR A 76 -6.14 -18.98 15.03
N SER A 77 -6.70 -18.60 16.18
CA SER A 77 -7.04 -19.48 17.31
C SER A 77 -8.53 -19.81 17.35
#